data_AF-C5M1G4-F1
#
_entry.id   AF-C5M1G4-F1
#
_cell.length_a   1.000
_cell.length_b   1.000
_cell.length_c   1.000
_cell.angle_alpha   90.00
_cell.angle_beta   90.00
_cell.angle_gamma   90.00
#
_symmetry.space_group_name_H-M   'P 1'
#
loop_
_entity.id
_entity.type
_entity.pdbx_description
1 polymer ?
#
loop_
_entity_poly.entity_id
_entity_poly.type
_entity_poly.pdbx_seq_one_letter_code
_entity_poly.pdbx_strand_id
1 'polypeptide(L)'
;MVNFPTAAASAFKKFVDQTGSPYHSVLQCEKLLKNAGFKRLSERDNWHLSRGGKYYTIRDGCEVFSFVIGKDFDPSTSSMVIIGTHTDSPCLRLRPNSARESEGMLQLGVTPYGGGLWHTWFDRGLGLAGKVVYSHDGKIHEKLVRVDRPVAILPNLCRHLQSNEERAAFKFNPEEHLIPVFCSKKHATTEERI
;
A
#
# COMPACT_ATOMS: atom_id res chain seq x y z
N MET A 1 -24.25 9.57 -25.08
CA MET A 1 -22.82 9.65 -24.72
C MET A 1 -22.72 10.03 -23.27
N VAL A 2 -22.27 9.12 -22.40
CA VAL A 2 -22.07 9.42 -20.98
C VAL A 2 -20.83 10.29 -20.88
N ASN A 3 -21.01 11.54 -20.45
CA ASN A 3 -19.91 12.46 -20.21
C ASN A 3 -19.21 11.98 -18.94
N PHE A 4 -18.20 11.11 -19.07
CA PHE A 4 -17.39 10.71 -17.93
C PHE A 4 -16.74 11.99 -17.37
N PRO A 5 -16.97 12.35 -16.10
CA PRO A 5 -16.38 13.55 -15.53
C PRO A 5 -14.86 13.36 -15.47
N THR A 6 -14.17 13.89 -16.49
CA THR A 6 -12.71 13.75 -16.68
C THR A 6 -11.95 14.25 -15.46
N ALA A 7 -12.52 15.22 -14.74
CA ALA A 7 -12.01 15.75 -13.48
C ALA A 7 -11.99 14.70 -12.35
N ALA A 8 -13.05 13.91 -12.19
CA ALA A 8 -13.13 12.88 -11.14
C ALA A 8 -12.14 11.73 -11.42
N ALA A 9 -12.07 11.27 -12.67
CA ALA A 9 -11.08 10.27 -13.08
C ALA A 9 -9.64 10.77 -12.88
N SER A 10 -9.36 12.04 -13.22
CA SER A 10 -8.04 12.65 -13.02
C SER A 10 -7.69 12.79 -11.53
N ALA A 11 -8.66 13.16 -10.69
CA ALA A 11 -8.46 13.23 -9.24
C ALA A 11 -8.21 11.84 -8.63
N PHE A 12 -8.97 10.83 -9.08
CA PHE A 12 -8.76 9.45 -8.66
C PHE A 12 -7.39 8.92 -9.07
N LYS A 13 -6.97 9.15 -10.32
CA LYS A 13 -5.63 8.77 -10.77
C LYS A 13 -4.55 9.41 -9.91
N LYS A 14 -4.63 10.73 -9.66
CA LYS A 14 -3.68 11.44 -8.80
C LYS A 14 -3.66 10.87 -7.38
N PHE A 15 -4.82 10.49 -6.84
CA PHE A 15 -4.91 9.83 -5.53
C PHE A 15 -4.14 8.51 -5.54
N VAL A 16 -4.44 7.61 -6.49
CA VAL A 16 -3.80 6.30 -6.62
C VAL A 16 -2.30 6.42 -6.88
N ASP A 17 -1.88 7.34 -7.75
CA ASP A 17 -0.47 7.63 -8.02
C ASP A 17 0.28 8.08 -6.76
N GLN A 18 -0.41 8.57 -5.73
CA GLN A 18 0.18 9.00 -4.45
C GLN A 18 0.06 7.96 -3.33
N THR A 19 -0.52 6.79 -3.60
CA THR A 19 -0.57 5.66 -2.67
C THR A 19 0.56 4.65 -2.94
N GLY A 20 0.37 3.37 -2.62
CA GLY A 20 1.39 2.31 -2.73
C GLY A 20 1.35 1.32 -1.57
N SER A 21 0.67 1.68 -0.48
CA SER A 21 0.37 0.81 0.65
C SER A 21 -0.86 1.37 1.39
N PRO A 22 -1.55 0.58 2.23
CA PRO A 22 -2.68 1.07 3.04
C PRO A 22 -2.35 2.34 3.85
N TYR A 23 -1.12 2.43 4.38
CA TYR A 23 -0.67 3.60 5.14
C TYR A 23 -0.63 4.89 4.30
N HIS A 24 -0.21 4.78 3.04
CA HIS A 24 -0.19 5.91 2.11
C HIS A 24 -1.59 6.27 1.64
N SER A 25 -2.48 5.29 1.45
CA SER A 25 -3.91 5.53 1.17
C SER A 25 -4.55 6.35 2.30
N VAL A 26 -4.33 5.96 3.55
CA VAL A 26 -4.83 6.70 4.71
C VAL A 26 -4.21 8.09 4.83
N LEU A 27 -2.91 8.24 4.55
CA LEU A 27 -2.27 9.57 4.53
C LEU A 27 -2.96 10.50 3.52
N GLN A 28 -3.32 9.99 2.33
CA GLN A 28 -4.02 10.79 1.33
C GLN A 28 -5.47 11.09 1.75
N CYS A 29 -6.18 10.12 2.32
CA CYS A 29 -7.50 10.36 2.92
C CYS A 29 -7.44 11.43 4.03
N GLU A 30 -6.42 11.39 4.88
CA GLU A 30 -6.23 12.37 5.94
C GLU A 30 -6.08 13.79 5.37
N LYS A 31 -5.29 13.96 4.31
CA LYS A 31 -5.12 15.26 3.64
C LYS A 31 -6.46 15.76 3.08
N LEU A 32 -7.23 14.90 2.43
CA LEU A 32 -8.55 15.26 1.91
C LEU A 32 -9.52 15.67 3.03
N LEU A 33 -9.54 14.93 4.14
CA LEU A 33 -10.38 15.22 5.30
C LEU A 33 -9.99 16.55 5.96
N LYS A 34 -8.69 16.79 6.18
CA LYS A 34 -8.16 18.05 6.72
C LYS A 34 -8.57 19.23 5.83
N ASN A 35 -8.38 19.12 4.51
CA ASN A 35 -8.74 20.16 3.56
C ASN A 35 -10.27 20.42 3.52
N ALA A 36 -11.08 19.41 3.85
CA ALA A 36 -12.54 19.54 3.95
C ALA A 36 -13.03 20.06 5.32
N GLY A 37 -12.10 20.43 6.22
CA GLY A 37 -12.39 20.99 7.54
C GLY A 37 -12.76 19.95 8.60
N PHE A 38 -12.38 18.68 8.42
CA PHE A 38 -12.56 17.67 9.46
C PHE A 38 -11.48 17.80 10.55
N LYS A 39 -11.89 17.61 11.80
CA LYS A 39 -10.99 17.60 12.97
C LYS A 39 -10.53 16.17 13.27
N ARG A 40 -9.22 15.97 13.41
CA ARG A 40 -8.66 14.71 13.90
C ARG A 40 -9.00 14.50 15.37
N LEU A 41 -9.45 13.30 15.70
CA LEU A 41 -9.63 12.81 17.06
C LEU A 41 -8.57 11.75 17.36
N SER A 42 -8.09 11.75 18.60
CA SER A 42 -7.24 10.69 19.14
C SER A 42 -8.13 9.66 19.84
N GLU A 43 -7.98 8.39 19.52
CA GLU A 43 -8.72 7.31 20.20
C GLU A 43 -8.34 7.15 21.68
N ARG A 44 -7.30 7.85 22.14
CA ARG A 44 -6.83 7.83 23.54
C ARG A 44 -7.48 8.91 24.41
N ASP A 45 -8.17 9.87 23.79
CA ASP A 45 -8.75 11.01 24.48
C ASP A 45 -10.27 10.86 24.62
N ASN A 46 -10.85 11.51 25.64
CA ASN A 46 -12.30 11.70 25.70
C ASN A 46 -12.74 12.68 24.61
N TRP A 47 -13.76 12.33 23.84
CA TRP A 47 -14.22 13.14 22.71
C TRP A 47 -15.29 14.13 23.12
N HIS A 48 -15.05 15.41 22.86
CA HIS A 48 -16.06 16.46 22.96
C HIS A 48 -16.58 16.78 21.56
N LEU A 49 -17.74 16.21 21.23
CA LEU A 49 -18.36 16.31 19.91
C LEU A 49 -19.52 17.31 19.92
N SER A 50 -19.75 17.95 18.77
CA SER A 50 -20.82 18.92 18.57
C SER A 50 -21.63 18.60 17.33
N ARG A 51 -22.93 18.95 17.37
CA ARG A 51 -23.78 18.97 16.18
C ARG A 51 -23.18 19.88 15.11
N GLY A 52 -23.30 19.49 13.85
CA GLY A 52 -22.63 20.14 12.72
C GLY A 52 -21.13 19.88 12.62
N GLY A 53 -20.53 19.16 13.57
CA GLY A 53 -19.10 18.87 13.59
C GLY A 53 -18.69 17.79 12.58
N LYS A 54 -17.45 17.90 12.08
CA LYS A 54 -16.83 16.96 11.14
C LYS A 54 -15.58 16.38 11.80
N TYR A 55 -15.51 15.07 11.91
CA TYR A 55 -14.47 14.40 12.70
C TYR A 55 -13.91 13.19 11.97
N TYR A 56 -12.66 12.85 12.26
CA TYR A 56 -12.09 11.58 11.83
C TYR A 56 -11.07 11.06 12.83
N THR A 57 -10.87 9.75 12.84
CA THR A 57 -9.81 9.07 13.56
C THR A 57 -9.02 8.17 12.61
N ILE A 58 -7.77 7.87 12.99
CA ILE A 58 -6.88 6.97 12.27
C ILE A 58 -6.35 5.95 13.26
N ARG A 59 -6.52 4.66 12.91
CA ARG A 59 -6.05 3.52 13.71
C ARG A 59 -4.94 2.79 12.95
N ASP A 60 -3.86 2.47 13.67
CA ASP A 60 -2.59 1.87 13.17
C ASP A 60 -1.91 2.61 11.98
N GLY A 61 -2.47 3.74 11.55
CA GLY A 61 -2.04 4.48 10.37
C GLY A 61 -2.55 3.90 9.05
N CYS A 62 -3.27 2.78 9.04
CA CYS A 62 -3.77 2.09 7.83
C CYS A 62 -5.31 2.04 7.74
N GLU A 63 -6.01 2.44 8.80
CA GLU A 63 -7.47 2.57 8.84
C GLU A 63 -7.87 4.04 9.09
N VAL A 64 -8.93 4.50 8.43
CA VAL A 64 -9.48 5.84 8.61
C VAL A 64 -10.99 5.75 8.76
N PHE A 65 -11.50 6.37 9.82
CA PHE A 65 -12.93 6.48 10.09
C PHE A 65 -13.28 7.96 10.13
N SER A 66 -14.19 8.40 9.28
CA SER A 66 -14.67 9.78 9.26
C SER A 66 -16.18 9.83 9.42
N PHE A 67 -16.67 10.87 10.10
CA PHE A 67 -18.09 11.06 10.33
C PHE A 67 -18.44 12.54 10.45
N VAL A 68 -19.69 12.85 10.12
CA VAL A 68 -20.27 14.19 10.24
C VAL A 68 -21.51 14.07 11.11
N ILE A 69 -21.60 14.89 12.15
CA ILE A 69 -22.80 14.97 12.99
C ILE A 69 -23.72 16.02 12.36
N GLY A 70 -24.95 15.64 12.02
CA GLY A 70 -25.95 16.56 11.50
C GLY A 70 -26.18 17.76 12.43
N LYS A 71 -26.48 18.93 11.87
CA LYS A 71 -26.76 20.14 12.67
C LYS A 71 -27.99 19.96 13.58
N ASP A 72 -28.98 19.23 13.08
CA ASP A 72 -30.24 18.94 13.79
C ASP A 72 -30.31 17.49 14.28
N PHE A 73 -29.15 16.85 14.49
CA PHE A 73 -29.10 15.44 14.90
C PHE A 73 -29.84 15.21 16.23
N ASP A 74 -30.85 14.36 16.17
CA ASP A 74 -31.66 13.92 17.29
C ASP A 74 -31.62 12.39 17.36
N PRO A 75 -31.08 11.80 18.44
CA PRO A 75 -30.99 10.34 18.60
C PRO A 75 -32.33 9.60 18.48
N SER A 76 -33.46 10.27 18.70
CA SER A 76 -34.80 9.66 18.66
C SER A 76 -35.41 9.59 17.25
N THR A 77 -34.94 10.44 16.32
CA THR A 77 -35.56 10.61 15.00
C THR A 77 -34.57 10.54 13.83
N SER A 78 -33.28 10.73 14.09
CA SER A 78 -32.23 10.72 13.08
C SER A 78 -31.67 9.32 12.82
N SER A 79 -31.16 9.12 11.61
CA SER A 79 -30.52 7.87 11.18
C SER A 79 -29.02 8.05 10.92
N MET A 80 -28.28 6.96 10.94
CA MET A 80 -26.88 6.91 10.49
C MET A 80 -26.80 6.36 9.06
N VAL A 81 -26.06 7.04 8.20
CA VAL A 81 -25.69 6.53 6.88
C VAL A 81 -24.22 6.13 6.94
N ILE A 82 -23.94 4.85 6.70
CA ILE A 82 -22.60 4.28 6.81
C ILE A 82 -22.15 3.80 5.43
N ILE A 83 -20.96 4.24 5.01
CA ILE A 83 -20.31 3.76 3.80
C ILE A 83 -19.02 3.06 4.23
N GLY A 84 -18.94 1.77 3.94
CA GLY A 84 -17.76 0.95 4.18
C GLY A 84 -16.94 0.74 2.91
N THR A 85 -15.63 0.86 3.02
CA THR A 85 -14.65 0.49 1.99
C THR A 85 -13.35 0.06 2.68
N HIS A 86 -12.35 -0.36 1.93
CA HIS A 86 -11.07 -0.85 2.45
C HIS A 86 -9.88 -0.14 1.77
N THR A 87 -8.75 -0.03 2.48
CA THR A 87 -7.59 0.77 2.06
C THR A 87 -6.47 -0.06 1.43
N ASP A 88 -6.60 -1.38 1.48
CA ASP A 88 -5.63 -2.36 1.04
C ASP A 88 -5.96 -2.96 -0.33
N SER A 89 -4.98 -3.64 -0.91
CA SER A 89 -5.11 -4.33 -2.19
C SER A 89 -4.16 -5.53 -2.21
N PRO A 90 -4.44 -6.57 -3.01
CA PRO A 90 -3.52 -7.68 -3.15
C PRO A 90 -2.13 -7.22 -3.58
N CYS A 91 -1.09 -7.68 -2.89
CA CYS A 91 0.29 -7.26 -3.12
C CYS A 91 1.32 -8.30 -2.68
N LEU A 92 2.58 -8.11 -3.07
CA LEU A 92 3.71 -8.82 -2.50
C LEU A 92 4.25 -8.03 -1.31
N ARG A 93 4.20 -8.60 -0.10
CA ARG A 93 4.73 -7.98 1.12
C ARG A 93 6.09 -8.54 1.45
N LEU A 94 7.06 -7.69 1.81
CA LEU A 94 8.33 -8.17 2.35
C LEU A 94 8.10 -9.02 3.60
N ARG A 95 8.81 -10.14 3.70
CA ARG A 95 8.90 -10.92 4.93
C ARG A 95 9.75 -10.19 5.97
N PRO A 96 9.54 -10.44 7.28
CA PRO A 96 10.42 -9.92 8.32
C PRO A 96 11.90 -10.26 8.05
N ASN A 97 12.17 -11.52 7.69
CA ASN A 97 13.47 -11.97 7.19
C ASN A 97 13.38 -12.11 5.66
N SER A 98 13.71 -11.02 4.95
CA SER A 98 13.54 -10.93 3.49
C SER A 98 14.84 -10.99 2.70
N ALA A 99 16.02 -10.88 3.33
CA ALA A 99 17.28 -11.01 2.62
C ALA A 99 17.45 -12.44 2.10
N ARG A 100 17.59 -12.61 0.78
CA ARG A 100 17.88 -13.88 0.12
C ARG A 100 19.01 -13.69 -0.88
N GLU A 101 19.77 -14.77 -1.11
CA GLU A 101 20.78 -14.84 -2.14
C GLU A 101 20.60 -16.15 -2.92
N SER A 102 20.66 -16.08 -4.24
CA SER A 102 20.67 -17.25 -5.11
C SER A 102 21.38 -16.90 -6.43
N GLU A 103 22.23 -17.80 -6.93
CA GLU A 103 22.93 -17.63 -8.21
C GLU A 103 23.67 -16.28 -8.36
N GLY A 104 24.28 -15.78 -7.28
CA GLY A 104 24.99 -14.48 -7.28
C GLY A 104 24.09 -13.25 -7.32
N MET A 105 22.77 -13.43 -7.16
CA MET A 105 21.77 -12.37 -7.13
C MET A 105 21.21 -12.18 -5.72
N LEU A 106 21.07 -10.92 -5.31
CA LEU A 106 20.33 -10.53 -4.11
C LEU A 106 18.84 -10.47 -4.44
N GLN A 107 18.06 -11.12 -3.59
CA GLN A 107 16.64 -11.36 -3.74
C GLN A 107 15.87 -10.88 -2.51
N LEU A 108 14.58 -10.60 -2.70
CA LEU A 108 13.66 -10.16 -1.66
C LEU A 108 12.63 -11.27 -1.38
N GLY A 109 12.72 -11.88 -0.21
CA GLY A 109 11.70 -12.78 0.32
C GLY A 109 10.40 -12.01 0.54
N VAL A 110 9.35 -12.41 -0.17
CA VAL A 110 8.01 -11.81 -0.08
C VAL A 110 6.95 -12.86 0.22
N THR A 111 5.82 -12.39 0.74
CA THR A 111 4.62 -13.18 0.96
C THR A 111 3.46 -12.54 0.19
N PRO A 112 2.70 -13.32 -0.60
CA PRO A 112 1.49 -12.82 -1.24
C PRO A 112 0.46 -12.42 -0.17
N TYR A 113 -0.12 -11.23 -0.32
CA TYR A 113 -1.19 -10.73 0.52
C TYR A 113 -2.48 -10.65 -0.30
N GLY A 114 -3.55 -11.32 0.14
CA GLY A 114 -4.84 -11.35 -0.58
C GLY A 114 -4.87 -12.32 -1.77
N GLY A 115 -5.90 -12.19 -2.63
CA GLY A 115 -6.12 -13.05 -3.81
C GLY A 115 -5.64 -12.41 -5.11
N GLY A 116 -4.36 -12.09 -5.21
CA GLY A 116 -3.80 -11.40 -6.37
C GLY A 116 -3.68 -12.29 -7.62
N LEU A 117 -3.78 -11.66 -8.80
CA LEU A 117 -3.41 -12.28 -10.07
C LEU A 117 -1.88 -12.24 -10.21
N TRP A 118 -1.18 -13.09 -9.48
CA TRP A 118 0.27 -12.96 -9.27
C TRP A 118 1.10 -13.02 -10.55
N HIS A 119 0.60 -13.72 -11.56
CA HIS A 119 1.26 -13.74 -12.85
C HIS A 119 1.41 -12.35 -13.52
N THR A 120 0.54 -11.39 -13.17
CA THR A 120 0.62 -10.01 -13.70
C THR A 120 1.75 -9.17 -13.08
N TRP A 121 2.35 -9.68 -11.99
CA TRP A 121 3.48 -9.05 -11.29
C TRP A 121 4.83 -9.37 -11.92
N PHE A 122 4.91 -10.44 -12.73
CA PHE A 122 6.12 -10.77 -13.46
C PHE A 122 6.45 -9.69 -14.51
N ASP A 123 7.74 -9.49 -14.74
CA ASP A 123 8.32 -8.53 -15.69
C ASP A 123 7.87 -7.07 -15.48
N ARG A 124 7.46 -6.72 -14.25
CA ARG A 124 7.19 -5.34 -13.83
C ARG A 124 8.38 -4.76 -13.08
N GLY A 125 8.70 -3.49 -13.35
CA GLY A 125 9.58 -2.71 -12.48
C GLY A 125 8.85 -2.41 -11.17
N LEU A 126 9.27 -3.05 -10.07
CA LEU A 126 8.61 -2.93 -8.77
C LEU A 126 9.31 -1.86 -7.93
N GLY A 127 8.50 -0.93 -7.41
CA GLY A 127 8.89 -0.04 -6.31
C GLY A 127 8.67 -0.69 -4.95
N LEU A 128 8.80 0.10 -3.89
CA LEU A 128 8.51 -0.32 -2.52
C LEU A 128 7.74 0.78 -1.78
N ALA A 129 6.71 0.40 -1.02
CA ALA A 129 6.00 1.34 -0.16
C ALA A 129 5.51 0.66 1.12
N GLY A 130 5.60 1.37 2.25
CA GLY A 130 5.14 0.86 3.53
C GLY A 130 5.49 1.75 4.71
N LYS A 131 5.41 1.17 5.91
CA LYS A 131 5.78 1.79 7.18
C LYS A 131 7.04 1.10 7.71
N VAL A 132 8.04 1.88 8.09
CA VAL A 132 9.25 1.41 8.77
C VAL A 132 9.18 1.86 10.22
N VAL A 133 9.42 0.92 11.12
CA VAL A 133 9.59 1.18 12.55
C VAL A 133 11.07 0.99 12.88
N TYR A 134 11.70 1.99 13.48
CA TYR A 134 13.14 1.98 13.75
C TYR A 134 13.47 2.66 15.08
N SER A 135 14.58 2.26 15.69
CA SER A 135 15.12 2.91 16.89
C SER A 135 16.13 3.97 16.50
N HIS A 136 16.00 5.16 17.08
CA HIS A 136 16.97 6.25 16.95
C HIS A 136 16.92 7.09 18.24
N ASP A 137 18.09 7.43 18.79
CA ASP A 137 18.25 8.15 20.05
C ASP A 137 17.48 7.53 21.23
N GLY A 138 17.48 6.19 21.31
CA GLY A 138 16.78 5.44 22.37
C GLY A 138 15.25 5.50 22.29
N LYS A 139 14.67 6.04 21.21
CA LYS A 139 13.23 6.12 20.98
C LYS A 139 12.83 5.32 19.74
N ILE A 140 11.60 4.81 19.76
CA ILE A 140 10.99 4.16 18.60
C ILE A 140 10.30 5.21 17.73
N HIS A 141 10.61 5.19 16.45
CA HIS A 141 10.06 6.08 15.43
C HIS A 141 9.34 5.27 14.36
N GLU A 142 8.29 5.86 13.81
CA GLU A 142 7.59 5.33 12.64
C GLU A 142 7.76 6.30 11.47
N LYS A 143 8.06 5.78 10.29
CA LYS A 143 8.16 6.59 9.07
C LYS A 143 7.53 5.85 7.89
N LEU A 144 6.73 6.56 7.11
CA LEU A 144 6.27 6.06 5.83
C LEU A 144 7.39 6.20 4.81
N VAL A 145 7.69 5.10 4.11
CA VAL A 145 8.71 5.04 3.07
C VAL A 145 8.04 4.66 1.77
N ARG A 146 8.34 5.42 0.72
CA ARG A 146 7.97 5.08 -0.65
C ARG A 146 9.15 5.33 -1.57
N VAL A 147 9.50 4.30 -2.33
CA VAL A 147 10.49 4.33 -3.39
C VAL A 147 9.75 4.20 -4.71
N ASP A 148 9.45 5.34 -5.32
CA ASP A 148 8.67 5.46 -6.56
C ASP A 148 9.53 5.33 -7.82
N ARG A 149 10.42 4.33 -7.80
CA ARG A 149 11.25 3.94 -8.94
C ARG A 149 11.44 2.42 -8.90
N PRO A 150 11.67 1.78 -10.06
CA PRO A 150 12.00 0.36 -10.08
C PRO A 150 13.25 0.08 -9.24
N VAL A 151 13.10 -0.78 -8.23
CA VAL A 151 14.20 -1.28 -7.38
C VAL A 151 14.31 -2.80 -7.42
N ALA A 152 13.24 -3.48 -7.81
CA ALA A 152 13.24 -4.92 -7.99
C ALA A 152 12.44 -5.31 -9.23
N ILE A 153 12.70 -6.51 -9.74
CA ILE A 153 11.92 -7.12 -10.81
C ILE A 153 11.63 -8.57 -10.44
N LEU A 154 10.45 -9.04 -10.82
CA LEU A 154 10.11 -10.46 -10.75
C LEU A 154 10.23 -11.05 -12.16
N PRO A 155 11.37 -11.65 -12.54
CA PRO A 155 11.57 -12.08 -13.92
C PRO A 155 10.76 -13.34 -14.25
N ASN A 156 10.16 -13.38 -15.44
CA ASN A 156 9.64 -14.64 -15.99
C ASN A 156 10.78 -15.61 -16.34
N LEU A 157 10.48 -16.91 -16.28
CA LEU A 157 11.34 -17.92 -16.89
C LEU A 157 11.30 -17.79 -18.40
N CYS A 158 12.45 -17.94 -19.05
CA CYS A 158 12.54 -17.86 -20.50
C CYS A 158 11.69 -18.95 -21.17
N ARG A 159 10.89 -18.58 -22.19
CA ARG A 159 9.98 -19.49 -22.92
C ARG A 159 10.70 -20.73 -23.50
N HIS A 160 11.98 -20.59 -23.87
CA HIS A 160 12.79 -21.66 -24.44
C HIS A 160 13.12 -22.78 -23.44
N LEU A 161 13.05 -22.48 -22.15
CA LEU A 161 13.31 -23.42 -21.05
C LEU A 161 12.03 -24.11 -20.58
N GLN A 162 10.92 -23.99 -21.32
CA GLN A 162 9.63 -24.55 -20.98
C GLN A 162 9.08 -25.42 -22.12
N SER A 163 8.50 -26.56 -21.76
CA SER A 163 7.65 -27.36 -22.66
C SER A 163 6.43 -26.57 -23.16
N ASN A 164 5.73 -27.06 -24.19
CA ASN A 164 4.51 -26.40 -24.68
C ASN A 164 3.41 -26.42 -23.60
N GLU A 165 3.31 -27.52 -22.86
CA GLU A 165 2.32 -27.77 -21.83
C GLU A 165 2.51 -26.83 -20.62
N GLU A 166 3.75 -26.65 -20.14
CA GLU A 166 4.06 -25.72 -19.05
C GLU A 166 3.72 -24.28 -19.42
N ARG A 167 4.01 -23.88 -20.66
CA ARG A 167 3.68 -22.55 -21.19
C ARG A 167 2.18 -22.31 -21.24
N ALA A 168 1.41 -23.31 -21.66
CA ALA A 168 -0.04 -23.22 -21.73
C ALA A 168 -0.68 -23.18 -20.33
N ALA A 169 -0.12 -23.90 -19.35
CA ALA A 169 -0.67 -23.98 -18.01
C ALA A 169 -0.35 -22.75 -17.13
N PHE A 170 0.75 -22.06 -17.42
CA PHE A 170 1.23 -20.87 -16.71
C PHE A 170 1.18 -20.99 -15.17
N LYS A 171 1.64 -22.15 -14.69
CA LYS A 171 1.71 -22.48 -13.27
C LYS A 171 3.04 -21.99 -12.69
N PHE A 172 2.98 -21.43 -11.49
CA PHE A 172 4.17 -21.04 -10.73
C PHE A 172 3.94 -21.34 -9.25
N ASN A 173 5.03 -21.62 -8.53
CA ASN A 173 5.02 -21.82 -7.10
C ASN A 173 5.16 -20.43 -6.40
N PRO A 174 4.20 -19.98 -5.59
CA PRO A 174 4.30 -18.70 -4.89
C PRO A 174 5.51 -18.56 -3.96
N GLU A 175 6.03 -19.66 -3.40
CA GLU A 175 7.18 -19.63 -2.49
C GLU A 175 8.51 -19.52 -3.24
N GLU A 176 8.60 -20.17 -4.40
CA GLU A 176 9.85 -20.32 -5.13
C GLU A 176 9.97 -19.31 -6.27
N HIS A 177 8.86 -19.00 -6.94
CA HIS A 177 8.85 -18.21 -8.18
C HIS A 177 8.36 -16.77 -8.00
N LEU A 178 7.77 -16.40 -6.86
CA LEU A 178 7.43 -15.00 -6.55
C LEU A 178 8.53 -14.33 -5.72
N ILE A 179 9.80 -14.47 -6.12
CA ILE A 179 10.94 -13.92 -5.40
C ILE A 179 11.60 -12.82 -6.25
N PRO A 180 11.29 -11.53 -6.00
CA PRO A 180 11.87 -10.44 -6.74
C PRO A 180 13.40 -10.39 -6.59
N VAL A 181 14.07 -10.11 -7.71
CA VAL A 181 15.50 -9.86 -7.78
C VAL A 181 15.75 -8.36 -7.63
N PHE A 182 16.66 -7.99 -6.72
CA PHE A 182 16.99 -6.60 -6.38
C PHE A 182 18.26 -6.12 -7.11
N CYS A 183 19.38 -6.84 -6.95
CA CYS A 183 20.64 -6.52 -7.64
C CYS A 183 21.56 -7.74 -7.69
N SER A 184 22.65 -7.67 -8.46
CA SER A 184 23.72 -8.68 -8.35
C SER A 184 24.57 -8.43 -7.10
N LYS A 185 25.10 -9.49 -6.50
CA LYS A 185 25.99 -9.40 -5.34
C LYS A 185 27.24 -8.56 -5.63
N LYS A 186 27.81 -8.72 -6.83
CA LYS A 186 28.98 -7.97 -7.29
C LYS A 186 28.75 -6.46 -7.25
N HIS A 187 27.54 -5.98 -7.57
CA HIS A 187 27.22 -4.57 -7.51
C HIS A 187 26.97 -4.06 -6.09
N ALA A 188 26.45 -4.90 -5.19
CA ALA A 188 26.16 -4.52 -3.81
C ALA A 188 27.42 -4.29 -2.95
N THR A 189 28.53 -4.98 -3.26
CA THR A 189 29.79 -4.92 -2.50
C THR A 189 30.72 -3.79 -2.95
N THR A 190 30.37 -3.06 -3.99
CA THR A 190 31.11 -1.86 -4.39
C THR A 190 30.69 -0.72 -3.47
N GLU A 191 31.50 -0.38 -2.47
CA GLU A 191 31.30 0.74 -1.51
C GLU A 191 31.25 2.13 -2.16
N GLU A 192 31.33 2.24 -3.49
CA GLU A 192 31.24 3.50 -4.20
C GLU A 192 29.80 3.75 -4.70
N ARG A 193 29.18 4.80 -4.13
CA ARG A 193 28.00 5.57 -4.60
C ARG A 193 26.69 5.34 -3.84
N ILE A 194 26.63 5.89 -2.62
CA ILE A 194 25.52 6.75 -2.18
C ILE A 194 26.13 8.02 -1.62
#